data_AF-F8PRG6-F1
#
_entry.id   AF-F8PRG6-F1
#
_cell.length_a   1.000
_cell.length_b   1.000
_cell.length_c   1.000
_cell.angle_alpha   90.00
_cell.angle_beta   90.00
_cell.angle_gamma   90.00
#
_symmetry.space_group_name_H-M   'P 1'
#
loop_
_entity.id
_entity.type
_entity.pdbx_description
1 polymer ?
#
loop_
_entity_poly.entity_id
_entity_poly.type
_entity_poly.pdbx_seq_one_letter_code
_entity_poly.pdbx_strand_id
1 'polypeptide(L)'
;MGNTQSSPRNKTKGTQRQHRTIPRSHITVDRKPDATFNRSISSQETFYNDTRLTKKQSGEGLAYVPHIPPPHPQDDVAKAYHAFLKAFPEYQLTWIMDTLRRTDFTRLDRAEETYVDYMGGALYPDSLVRAHSTFLTQHILGNTHSSSNSSKLSSGHAEEARKAVLSFFKAPPGYTVIFTPNASGALKLVGESYPFVEGSSYVLGADSHNSVHGIREYASRNGAQVDYIPSTNTGGFLISTAQNILSRNRPKSQDNFPCLFTLTGQSNISNAKPDLTILEYASLLGYDTLLDAAALAPTSSFSLSETPVDAMAISFYKMFGYPTGIGALIVKEAFLEKLRRPWFAGGTVDVVQVPGSIITRAHKLHEQFEASCSFEGSIILYLFTVSANTGWYHKLYDVTCGNQWPSLPLYLPSFSSTSTFLSITLPYHIFGTITT
;
A
#
# COMPACT_ATOMS: atom_id res chain seq x y z
N MET A 1 -67.38 15.89 -39.72
CA MET A 1 -66.67 15.99 -41.01
C MET A 1 -65.19 16.07 -40.66
N GLY A 2 -64.38 15.02 -40.65
CA GLY A 2 -64.26 13.93 -41.62
C GLY A 2 -63.04 14.22 -42.51
N ASN A 3 -61.89 13.61 -42.17
CA ASN A 3 -60.83 13.07 -43.06
C ASN A 3 -60.24 14.00 -44.18
N THR A 4 -58.97 13.97 -44.59
CA THR A 4 -57.84 13.05 -44.44
C THR A 4 -56.65 13.64 -45.24
N GLN A 5 -55.45 13.47 -44.68
CA GLN A 5 -54.22 12.94 -45.30
C GLN A 5 -53.62 13.48 -46.62
N SER A 6 -52.28 13.52 -46.54
CA SER A 6 -51.29 12.96 -47.49
C SER A 6 -50.49 13.97 -48.32
N SER A 7 -49.23 14.14 -47.91
CA SER A 7 -48.12 14.58 -48.76
C SER A 7 -47.30 13.34 -49.18
N PRO A 8 -46.96 13.16 -50.47
CA PRO A 8 -46.24 12.00 -50.94
C PRO A 8 -44.70 12.16 -50.91
N ARG A 9 -44.05 11.01 -50.79
CA ARG A 9 -42.60 10.75 -50.82
C ARG A 9 -42.02 10.74 -52.23
N ASN A 10 -40.72 11.08 -52.28
CA ASN A 10 -39.62 10.56 -53.11
C ASN A 10 -39.60 10.79 -54.63
N LYS A 11 -38.49 11.38 -55.09
CA LYS A 11 -37.52 10.69 -55.97
C LYS A 11 -36.10 11.30 -55.90
N THR A 12 -35.17 10.38 -56.11
CA THR A 12 -33.70 10.36 -55.98
C THR A 12 -32.93 11.10 -57.08
N LYS A 13 -31.71 11.57 -56.74
CA LYS A 13 -30.44 11.66 -57.52
C LYS A 13 -29.42 12.31 -56.54
N GLY A 14 -28.22 11.81 -56.22
CA GLY A 14 -27.32 10.85 -56.83
C GLY A 14 -26.04 11.57 -57.26
N THR A 15 -25.05 11.73 -56.37
CA THR A 15 -23.64 11.98 -56.74
C THR A 15 -22.65 11.61 -55.62
N GLN A 16 -21.51 11.09 -56.05
CA GLN A 16 -20.60 10.17 -55.36
C GLN A 16 -19.66 10.83 -54.33
N ARG A 17 -19.37 10.08 -53.25
CA ARG A 17 -18.23 10.29 -52.33
C ARG A 17 -17.00 9.54 -52.85
N GLN A 18 -15.88 10.24 -53.00
CA GLN A 18 -14.56 9.62 -53.21
C GLN A 18 -13.96 9.16 -51.87
N HIS A 19 -13.69 7.87 -51.75
CA HIS A 19 -12.90 7.28 -50.67
C HIS A 19 -11.41 7.35 -51.02
N ARG A 20 -10.61 7.96 -50.14
CA ARG A 20 -9.13 7.87 -50.17
C ARG A 20 -8.70 6.64 -49.37
N THR A 21 -8.06 5.69 -50.07
CA THR A 21 -7.45 4.49 -49.52
C THR A 21 -5.96 4.75 -49.25
N ILE A 22 -5.49 4.46 -48.04
CA ILE A 22 -4.08 4.55 -47.63
C ILE A 22 -3.41 3.20 -47.90
N PRO A 23 -2.23 3.13 -48.56
CA PRO A 23 -1.61 1.86 -48.92
C PRO A 23 -0.85 1.22 -47.76
N ARG A 24 -1.01 -0.11 -47.63
CA ARG A 24 -0.25 -1.00 -46.75
C ARG A 24 1.15 -1.24 -47.31
N SER A 25 2.18 -0.99 -46.51
CA SER A 25 3.56 -1.41 -46.80
C SER A 25 3.76 -2.88 -46.42
N HIS A 26 4.10 -3.69 -47.41
CA HIS A 26 4.62 -5.05 -47.22
C HIS A 26 6.08 -4.98 -46.78
N ILE A 27 6.40 -5.54 -45.62
CA ILE A 27 7.78 -5.82 -45.19
C ILE A 27 8.07 -7.27 -45.54
N THR A 28 8.96 -7.47 -46.51
CA THR A 28 9.49 -8.77 -46.93
C THR A 28 10.65 -9.12 -46.00
N VAL A 29 10.57 -10.27 -45.32
CA VAL A 29 11.64 -10.83 -44.49
C VAL A 29 12.52 -11.68 -45.39
N ASP A 30 13.72 -11.20 -45.68
CA ASP A 30 14.75 -11.97 -46.40
C ASP A 30 15.67 -12.66 -45.38
N ARG A 31 15.77 -13.99 -45.47
CA ARG A 31 16.64 -14.85 -44.65
C ARG A 31 17.79 -15.34 -45.52
N LYS A 32 19.04 -15.06 -45.14
CA LYS A 32 20.17 -15.97 -45.37
C LYS A 32 21.18 -15.96 -44.20
N PRO A 33 21.86 -17.09 -43.92
CA PRO A 33 22.64 -17.31 -42.70
C PRO A 33 24.16 -17.24 -42.95
N ASP A 34 24.94 -16.86 -41.92
CA ASP A 34 26.38 -17.15 -41.79
C ASP A 34 26.71 -17.14 -40.28
N ALA A 35 27.02 -18.28 -39.65
CA ALA A 35 28.32 -18.98 -39.61
C ALA A 35 29.18 -18.56 -38.40
N THR A 36 29.10 -19.37 -37.34
CA THR A 36 30.18 -19.87 -36.47
C THR A 36 31.43 -19.01 -36.26
N PHE A 37 31.72 -18.67 -34.99
CA PHE A 37 33.11 -18.69 -34.50
C PHE A 37 33.18 -19.11 -33.03
N ASN A 38 33.60 -20.36 -32.82
CA ASN A 38 34.15 -20.90 -31.58
C ASN A 38 35.65 -20.55 -31.56
N ARG A 39 36.18 -20.06 -30.44
CA ARG A 39 37.53 -20.44 -30.00
C ARG A 39 37.78 -20.13 -28.52
N SER A 40 38.08 -21.21 -27.82
CA SER A 40 38.71 -21.30 -26.51
C SER A 40 40.24 -21.19 -26.62
N ILE A 41 40.89 -21.04 -25.45
CA ILE A 41 42.22 -21.54 -25.03
C ILE A 41 43.29 -20.48 -24.65
N SER A 42 43.81 -20.69 -23.42
CA SER A 42 45.20 -20.49 -22.91
C SER A 42 45.63 -19.09 -22.51
N SER A 43 45.79 -18.77 -21.22
CA SER A 43 46.97 -19.05 -20.35
C SER A 43 48.31 -18.57 -20.92
N GLN A 44 48.93 -17.58 -20.27
CA GLN A 44 50.36 -17.61 -19.94
C GLN A 44 50.74 -16.46 -18.99
N GLU A 45 51.55 -16.85 -18.01
CA GLU A 45 52.20 -16.05 -16.98
C GLU A 45 53.25 -15.11 -17.58
N THR A 46 53.48 -13.98 -16.92
CA THR A 46 54.80 -13.33 -16.96
C THR A 46 55.14 -12.76 -15.58
N PHE A 47 56.18 -13.35 -15.01
CA PHE A 47 56.99 -12.87 -13.90
C PHE A 47 57.58 -11.48 -14.18
N TYR A 48 57.69 -10.66 -13.13
CA TYR A 48 58.79 -9.70 -12.98
C TYR A 48 59.26 -9.71 -11.52
N ASN A 49 60.48 -10.22 -11.32
CA ASN A 49 61.30 -9.99 -10.13
C ASN A 49 62.03 -8.64 -10.32
N ASP A 50 62.15 -7.81 -9.28
CA ASP A 50 63.48 -7.32 -8.90
C ASP A 50 63.59 -6.86 -7.43
N THR A 51 64.32 -7.69 -6.70
CA THR A 51 65.26 -7.45 -5.60
C THR A 51 65.63 -6.02 -5.19
N ARG A 52 65.56 -5.73 -3.88
CA ARG A 52 66.61 -4.97 -3.15
C ARG A 52 66.75 -5.45 -1.72
N LEU A 53 67.94 -5.97 -1.41
CA LEU A 53 68.38 -6.41 -0.09
C LEU A 53 69.16 -5.31 0.65
N THR A 54 69.15 -5.45 1.99
CA THR A 54 70.18 -5.11 3.00
C THR A 54 69.86 -3.99 4.00
N LYS A 55 69.61 -4.36 5.28
CA LYS A 55 70.61 -4.30 6.36
C LYS A 55 70.14 -5.04 7.63
N LYS A 56 71.10 -5.50 8.42
CA LYS A 56 71.05 -6.50 9.50
C LYS A 56 71.37 -5.84 10.85
N GLN A 57 70.72 -6.22 11.94
CA GLN A 57 71.24 -6.26 13.34
C GLN A 57 70.18 -6.91 14.28
N SER A 58 70.43 -8.13 14.79
CA SER A 58 70.74 -8.50 16.21
C SER A 58 69.62 -8.16 17.20
N GLY A 59 68.96 -9.03 17.96
CA GLY A 59 69.18 -10.42 18.39
C GLY A 59 68.87 -10.47 19.89
N GLU A 60 67.78 -11.13 20.33
CA GLU A 60 67.55 -11.68 21.69
C GLU A 60 66.10 -12.19 21.86
N GLY A 61 65.94 -13.39 22.47
CA GLY A 61 64.72 -13.82 23.16
C GLY A 61 63.59 -14.47 22.34
N LEU A 62 63.73 -15.76 22.00
CA LEU A 62 62.59 -16.62 21.64
C LEU A 62 61.75 -16.93 22.89
N ALA A 63 60.83 -16.03 23.24
CA ALA A 63 59.66 -16.40 24.02
C ALA A 63 58.52 -16.71 23.04
N TYR A 64 58.11 -17.97 22.95
CA TYR A 64 56.86 -18.35 22.28
C TYR A 64 55.70 -17.76 23.10
N VAL A 65 55.36 -16.51 22.85
CA VAL A 65 54.08 -15.95 23.28
C VAL A 65 53.05 -16.66 22.40
N PRO A 66 52.07 -17.40 22.96
CA PRO A 66 50.96 -17.90 22.17
C PRO A 66 50.35 -16.68 21.49
N HIS A 67 50.46 -16.61 20.17
CA HIS A 67 49.74 -15.62 19.39
C HIS A 67 48.27 -15.98 19.58
N ILE A 68 47.64 -15.43 20.60
CA ILE A 68 46.18 -15.45 20.73
C ILE A 68 45.73 -14.69 19.48
N PRO A 69 45.06 -15.35 18.53
CA PRO A 69 44.51 -14.63 17.39
C PRO A 69 43.67 -13.49 17.96
N PRO A 70 43.75 -12.27 17.41
CA PRO A 70 42.78 -11.25 17.79
C PRO A 70 41.39 -11.89 17.68
N PRO A 71 40.50 -11.71 18.68
CA PRO A 71 39.20 -12.36 18.69
C PRO A 71 38.56 -12.15 17.32
N HIS A 72 38.10 -13.23 16.69
CA HIS A 72 37.45 -13.08 15.40
C HIS A 72 36.27 -12.13 15.59
N PRO A 73 35.98 -11.20 14.67
CA PRO A 73 34.84 -10.29 14.80
C PRO A 73 33.53 -11.02 15.10
N GLN A 74 33.40 -12.27 14.64
CA GLN A 74 32.30 -13.18 14.96
C GLN A 74 32.23 -13.58 16.45
N ASP A 75 33.35 -13.74 17.15
CA ASP A 75 33.37 -14.09 18.57
C ASP A 75 32.91 -12.92 19.44
N ASP A 76 33.26 -11.69 19.09
CA ASP A 76 32.85 -10.51 19.84
C ASP A 76 31.38 -10.15 19.60
N VAL A 77 30.89 -10.33 18.36
CA VAL A 77 29.45 -10.23 18.05
C VAL A 77 28.66 -11.32 18.78
N ALA A 78 29.14 -12.57 18.81
CA ALA A 78 28.47 -13.66 19.51
C ALA A 78 28.42 -13.45 21.03
N LYS A 79 29.49 -12.89 21.63
CA LYS A 79 29.51 -12.48 23.05
C LYS A 79 28.55 -11.33 23.32
N ALA A 80 28.55 -10.30 22.47
CA ALA A 80 27.63 -9.17 22.58
C ALA A 80 26.17 -9.61 22.47
N TYR A 81 25.88 -10.53 21.54
CA TYR A 81 24.55 -11.10 21.38
C TYR A 81 24.13 -11.95 22.59
N HIS A 82 25.02 -12.76 23.16
CA HIS A 82 24.73 -13.46 24.42
C HIS A 82 24.47 -12.50 25.59
N ALA A 83 25.25 -11.44 25.71
CA ALA A 83 25.03 -10.42 26.72
C ALA A 83 23.67 -9.71 26.53
N PHE A 84 23.31 -9.43 25.28
CA PHE A 84 22.01 -8.88 24.89
C PHE A 84 20.86 -9.83 25.28
N LEU A 85 20.93 -11.12 24.92
CA LEU A 85 19.90 -12.10 25.31
C LEU A 85 19.79 -12.30 26.82
N LYS A 86 20.89 -12.10 27.57
CA LYS A 86 20.84 -12.13 29.03
C LYS A 86 20.13 -10.89 29.60
N ALA A 87 20.28 -9.73 28.96
CA ALA A 87 19.60 -8.50 29.34
C ALA A 87 18.13 -8.46 28.89
N PHE A 88 17.81 -9.12 27.77
CA PHE A 88 16.49 -9.16 27.14
C PHE A 88 16.09 -10.61 26.80
N PRO A 89 15.86 -11.47 27.82
CA PRO A 89 15.55 -12.89 27.59
C PRO A 89 14.30 -13.09 26.73
N GLU A 90 13.36 -12.16 26.78
CA GLU A 90 12.12 -12.17 26.00
C GLU A 90 12.36 -12.07 24.49
N TYR A 91 13.52 -11.57 24.04
CA TYR A 91 13.91 -11.58 22.62
C TYR A 91 13.98 -13.01 22.06
N GLN A 92 14.26 -14.01 22.89
CA GLN A 92 14.24 -15.41 22.43
C GLN A 92 12.85 -15.87 21.97
N LEU A 93 11.78 -15.21 22.42
CA LEU A 93 10.42 -15.52 21.99
C LEU A 93 10.14 -15.04 20.56
N THR A 94 10.98 -14.17 19.99
CA THR A 94 10.84 -13.67 18.62
C THR A 94 11.51 -14.56 17.56
N TRP A 95 11.95 -15.77 17.93
CA TRP A 95 12.65 -16.72 17.03
C TRP A 95 11.91 -17.01 15.72
N ILE A 96 10.58 -16.86 15.70
CA ILE A 96 9.81 -17.04 14.47
C ILE A 96 10.21 -16.01 13.42
N MET A 97 10.54 -14.77 13.81
CA MET A 97 10.98 -13.71 12.91
C MET A 97 12.30 -14.07 12.26
N ASP A 98 13.24 -14.60 13.04
CA ASP A 98 14.53 -15.06 12.51
C ASP A 98 14.35 -16.21 11.52
N THR A 99 13.39 -17.09 11.79
CA THR A 99 13.04 -18.19 10.88
C THR A 99 12.48 -17.63 9.58
N LEU A 100 11.55 -16.67 9.64
CA LEU A 100 10.98 -16.04 8.45
C LEU A 100 12.00 -15.24 7.66
N ARG A 101 12.91 -14.55 8.34
CA ARG A 101 14.03 -13.86 7.69
C ARG A 101 14.89 -14.84 6.91
N ARG A 102 15.25 -15.97 7.53
CA ARG A 102 16.07 -17.03 6.93
C ARG A 102 15.38 -17.84 5.83
N THR A 103 14.04 -17.83 5.73
CA THR A 103 13.32 -18.63 4.73
C THR A 103 12.70 -17.79 3.62
N ASP A 104 12.12 -16.64 3.95
CA ASP A 104 11.29 -15.84 3.03
C ASP A 104 11.80 -14.42 2.81
N PHE A 105 12.77 -13.94 3.60
CA PHE A 105 13.48 -12.68 3.35
C PHE A 105 14.98 -12.86 3.17
N THR A 106 15.39 -14.04 2.68
CA THR A 106 16.79 -14.41 2.46
C THR A 106 17.57 -13.41 1.62
N ARG A 107 16.88 -12.61 0.78
CA ARG A 107 17.49 -11.53 0.00
C ARG A 107 18.16 -10.46 0.85
N LEU A 108 17.68 -10.20 2.06
CA LEU A 108 18.31 -9.24 2.97
C LEU A 108 19.71 -9.72 3.38
N ASP A 109 19.83 -11.00 3.71
CA ASP A 109 21.12 -11.58 4.11
C ASP A 109 22.06 -11.72 2.90
N ARG A 110 21.53 -12.10 1.72
CA ARG A 110 22.33 -12.15 0.48
C ARG A 110 22.85 -10.78 0.05
N ALA A 111 22.08 -9.73 0.30
CA ALA A 111 22.46 -8.36 -0.04
C ALA A 111 23.25 -7.66 1.08
N GLU A 112 23.37 -8.28 2.25
CA GLU A 112 23.95 -7.69 3.47
C GLU A 112 23.25 -6.36 3.86
N GLU A 113 21.93 -6.29 3.66
CA GLU A 113 21.13 -5.07 3.83
C GLU A 113 20.29 -5.07 5.12
N THR A 114 20.20 -3.88 5.73
CA THR A 114 19.31 -3.62 6.88
C THR A 114 18.21 -2.65 6.49
N TYR A 115 17.02 -3.19 6.21
CA TYR A 115 15.87 -2.41 5.81
C TYR A 115 15.10 -1.85 7.02
N VAL A 116 14.99 -0.52 7.10
CA VAL A 116 14.30 0.20 8.19
C VAL A 116 13.21 1.17 7.68
N ASP A 117 12.74 0.98 6.45
CA ASP A 117 11.73 1.84 5.80
C ASP A 117 10.35 1.16 5.68
N TYR A 118 9.96 0.39 6.71
CA TYR A 118 8.67 -0.32 6.73
C TYR A 118 7.44 0.61 6.73
N MET A 119 7.60 1.87 7.15
CA MET A 119 6.54 2.88 7.08
C MET A 119 6.29 3.33 5.62
N GLY A 120 7.36 3.41 4.83
CA GLY A 120 7.30 3.67 3.39
C GLY A 120 6.63 2.52 2.66
N GLY A 121 7.05 1.28 2.93
CA GLY A 121 6.42 0.06 2.41
C GLY A 121 7.03 -1.20 3.01
N ALA A 122 6.24 -2.26 3.13
CA ALA A 122 6.75 -3.53 3.64
C ALA A 122 7.59 -4.26 2.59
N LEU A 123 8.47 -5.14 3.07
CA LEU A 123 9.09 -6.15 2.24
C LEU A 123 8.12 -7.31 2.04
N TYR A 124 8.14 -7.89 0.84
CA TYR A 124 7.33 -9.08 0.54
C TYR A 124 8.10 -10.39 0.76
N PRO A 125 7.47 -11.47 1.20
CA PRO A 125 8.14 -12.76 1.32
C PRO A 125 8.39 -13.39 -0.05
N ASP A 126 9.53 -14.06 -0.24
CA ASP A 126 9.89 -14.69 -1.51
C ASP A 126 8.86 -15.77 -1.91
N SER A 127 8.25 -16.46 -0.94
CA SER A 127 7.16 -17.42 -1.15
C SER A 127 5.94 -16.80 -1.84
N LEU A 128 5.58 -15.56 -1.49
CA LEU A 128 4.45 -14.84 -2.05
C LEU A 128 4.66 -14.57 -3.55
N VAL A 129 5.86 -14.14 -3.93
CA VAL A 129 6.23 -13.89 -5.33
C VAL A 129 6.22 -15.18 -6.13
N ARG A 130 6.79 -16.27 -5.59
CA ARG A 130 6.79 -17.59 -6.25
C ARG A 130 5.38 -18.14 -6.46
N ALA A 131 4.52 -18.02 -5.46
CA ALA A 131 3.12 -18.46 -5.54
C ALA A 131 2.37 -17.71 -6.65
N HIS A 132 2.56 -16.40 -6.71
CA HIS A 132 1.93 -15.58 -7.74
C HIS A 132 2.46 -15.85 -9.14
N SER A 133 3.78 -15.99 -9.30
CA SER A 133 4.38 -16.35 -10.59
C SER A 133 3.87 -17.70 -11.08
N THR A 134 3.83 -18.70 -10.20
CA THR A 134 3.29 -20.04 -10.52
C THR A 134 1.84 -19.94 -10.99
N PHE A 135 1.01 -19.20 -10.26
CA PHE A 135 -0.40 -19.00 -10.62
C PHE A 135 -0.57 -18.42 -12.03
N LEU A 136 0.16 -17.35 -12.37
CA LEU A 136 0.07 -16.73 -13.69
C LEU A 136 0.54 -17.64 -14.83
N THR A 137 1.55 -18.46 -14.58
CA THR A 137 2.03 -19.42 -15.60
C THR A 137 1.08 -20.59 -15.82
N GLN A 138 0.18 -20.86 -14.88
CA GLN A 138 -0.72 -22.02 -14.90
C GLN A 138 -2.16 -21.69 -15.29
N HIS A 139 -2.58 -20.43 -15.25
CA HIS A 139 -3.98 -20.03 -15.45
C HIS A 139 -4.13 -19.00 -16.57
N ILE A 140 -5.16 -19.17 -17.39
CA ILE A 140 -5.59 -18.19 -18.38
C ILE A 140 -6.66 -17.30 -17.73
N LEU A 141 -6.32 -16.04 -17.54
CA LEU A 141 -7.20 -15.03 -16.94
C LEU A 141 -7.82 -14.14 -18.03
N GLY A 142 -8.93 -13.50 -17.69
CA GLY A 142 -9.70 -12.69 -18.62
C GLY A 142 -10.32 -11.49 -17.94
N ASN A 143 -10.81 -10.54 -18.75
CA ASN A 143 -11.57 -9.41 -18.25
C ASN A 143 -12.86 -9.91 -17.59
N THR A 144 -13.07 -9.55 -16.32
CA THR A 144 -14.18 -9.96 -15.44
C THR A 144 -15.56 -9.61 -15.97
N HIS A 145 -15.64 -8.68 -16.94
CA HIS A 145 -16.87 -8.22 -17.57
C HIS A 145 -17.25 -8.98 -18.85
N SER A 146 -16.53 -10.05 -19.18
CA SER A 146 -16.85 -10.93 -20.32
C SER A 146 -17.48 -12.25 -19.86
N SER A 147 -18.06 -13.03 -20.78
CA SER A 147 -18.74 -14.29 -20.45
C SER A 147 -17.86 -15.55 -20.58
N SER A 148 -16.56 -15.39 -20.88
CA SER A 148 -15.63 -16.50 -21.07
C SER A 148 -15.32 -17.27 -19.78
N ASN A 149 -14.79 -18.50 -19.88
CA ASN A 149 -14.34 -19.25 -18.71
C ASN A 149 -13.21 -18.53 -17.95
N SER A 150 -12.29 -17.87 -18.67
CA SER A 150 -11.20 -17.10 -18.06
C SER A 150 -11.71 -15.87 -17.29
N SER A 151 -12.79 -15.25 -17.77
CA SER A 151 -13.49 -14.19 -17.05
C SER A 151 -14.15 -14.69 -15.77
N LYS A 152 -14.92 -15.78 -15.85
CA LYS A 152 -15.56 -16.39 -14.68
C LYS A 152 -14.55 -16.77 -13.60
N LEU A 153 -13.39 -17.31 -13.99
CA LEU A 153 -12.30 -17.61 -13.08
C LEU A 153 -11.77 -16.33 -12.40
N SER A 154 -11.54 -15.28 -13.19
CA SER A 154 -11.07 -13.99 -12.67
C SER A 154 -12.09 -13.36 -11.70
N SER A 155 -13.37 -13.37 -12.03
CA SER A 155 -14.45 -12.87 -11.17
C SER A 155 -14.63 -13.72 -9.91
N GLY A 156 -14.49 -15.04 -10.03
CA GLY A 156 -14.57 -15.97 -8.90
C GLY A 156 -13.50 -15.70 -7.87
N HIS A 157 -12.25 -15.56 -8.31
CA HIS A 157 -11.20 -15.16 -7.40
C HIS A 157 -11.46 -13.76 -6.81
N ALA A 158 -12.04 -12.80 -7.57
CA ALA A 158 -12.26 -11.44 -7.08
C ALA A 158 -13.13 -11.42 -5.83
N GLU A 159 -14.16 -12.25 -5.88
CA GLU A 159 -15.04 -12.50 -4.76
C GLU A 159 -14.31 -13.15 -3.58
N GLU A 160 -13.41 -14.12 -3.83
CA GLU A 160 -12.59 -14.73 -2.78
C GLU A 160 -11.70 -13.70 -2.08
N ALA A 161 -11.05 -12.82 -2.83
CA ALA A 161 -10.21 -11.76 -2.27
C ALA A 161 -11.02 -10.77 -1.43
N ARG A 162 -12.21 -10.34 -1.90
CA ARG A 162 -13.10 -9.49 -1.08
C ARG A 162 -13.46 -10.17 0.23
N LYS A 163 -13.88 -11.44 0.18
CA LYS A 163 -14.21 -12.23 1.38
C LYS A 163 -13.04 -12.33 2.34
N ALA A 164 -11.83 -12.54 1.82
CA ALA A 164 -10.65 -12.67 2.64
C ALA A 164 -10.26 -11.34 3.32
N VAL A 165 -10.41 -10.20 2.63
CA VAL A 165 -10.24 -8.86 3.24
C VAL A 165 -11.28 -8.62 4.34
N LEU A 166 -12.56 -8.91 4.07
CA LEU A 166 -13.63 -8.79 5.07
C LEU A 166 -13.36 -9.68 6.29
N SER A 167 -12.92 -10.92 6.07
CA SER A 167 -12.57 -11.85 7.14
C SER A 167 -11.36 -11.36 7.96
N PHE A 168 -10.32 -10.84 7.30
CA PHE A 168 -9.12 -10.35 7.97
C PHE A 168 -9.43 -9.22 8.97
N PHE A 169 -10.30 -8.30 8.57
CA PHE A 169 -10.75 -7.19 9.45
C PHE A 169 -12.00 -7.53 10.25
N LYS A 170 -12.43 -8.81 10.28
CA LYS A 170 -13.62 -9.27 11.01
C LYS A 170 -14.84 -8.38 10.73
N ALA A 171 -15.08 -8.03 9.47
CA ALA A 171 -16.18 -7.18 9.06
C ALA A 171 -17.52 -7.91 9.21
N PRO A 172 -18.52 -7.32 9.89
CA PRO A 172 -19.86 -7.92 10.00
C PRO A 172 -20.61 -7.84 8.65
N PRO A 173 -21.76 -8.53 8.50
CA PRO A 173 -22.62 -8.39 7.33
C PRO A 173 -23.00 -6.91 7.05
N GLY A 174 -23.14 -6.56 5.78
CA GLY A 174 -23.41 -5.18 5.33
C GLY A 174 -22.15 -4.37 5.01
N TYR A 175 -20.96 -4.97 5.08
CA TYR A 175 -19.74 -4.42 4.50
C TYR A 175 -19.43 -5.06 3.15
N THR A 176 -18.84 -4.26 2.28
CA THR A 176 -18.22 -4.70 1.03
C THR A 176 -16.82 -4.10 0.90
N VAL A 177 -16.11 -4.49 -0.16
CA VAL A 177 -14.75 -4.03 -0.44
C VAL A 177 -14.73 -3.44 -1.83
N ILE A 178 -14.10 -2.28 -1.98
CA ILE A 178 -13.78 -1.66 -3.27
C ILE A 178 -12.27 -1.68 -3.42
N PHE A 179 -11.77 -2.35 -4.46
CA PHE A 179 -10.35 -2.34 -4.76
C PHE A 179 -9.96 -1.01 -5.39
N THR A 180 -8.88 -0.43 -4.88
CA THR A 180 -8.37 0.87 -5.30
C THR A 180 -6.86 0.77 -5.51
N PRO A 181 -6.19 1.73 -6.16
CA PRO A 181 -4.74 1.65 -6.34
C PRO A 181 -3.93 1.66 -5.03
N ASN A 182 -4.47 2.20 -3.95
CA ASN A 182 -3.89 2.27 -2.59
C ASN A 182 -4.87 3.02 -1.66
N ALA A 183 -4.51 3.18 -0.38
CA ALA A 183 -5.29 3.96 0.59
C ALA A 183 -5.55 5.40 0.13
N SER A 184 -4.60 6.06 -0.54
CA SER A 184 -4.81 7.40 -1.09
C SER A 184 -5.89 7.40 -2.17
N GLY A 185 -5.93 6.37 -3.02
CA GLY A 185 -6.99 6.17 -4.00
C GLY A 185 -8.36 5.96 -3.34
N ALA A 186 -8.42 5.16 -2.27
CA ALA A 186 -9.62 4.96 -1.47
C ALA A 186 -10.12 6.25 -0.79
N LEU A 187 -9.22 7.01 -0.15
CA LEU A 187 -9.54 8.30 0.47
C LEU A 187 -10.00 9.33 -0.56
N LYS A 188 -9.33 9.39 -1.71
CA LYS A 188 -9.72 10.26 -2.82
C LYS A 188 -11.11 9.90 -3.35
N LEU A 189 -11.41 8.61 -3.51
CA LEU A 189 -12.72 8.14 -3.95
C LEU A 189 -13.83 8.60 -3.02
N VAL A 190 -13.61 8.51 -1.70
CA VAL A 190 -14.55 9.04 -0.70
C VAL A 190 -14.65 10.55 -0.82
N GLY A 191 -13.53 11.28 -0.86
CA GLY A 191 -13.55 12.75 -0.99
C GLY A 191 -14.29 13.25 -2.23
N GLU A 192 -14.08 12.62 -3.38
CA GLU A 192 -14.74 12.97 -4.66
C GLU A 192 -16.24 12.63 -4.67
N SER A 193 -16.65 11.61 -3.93
CA SER A 193 -18.01 11.06 -4.01
C SER A 193 -18.88 11.44 -2.81
N TYR A 194 -18.29 11.90 -1.70
CA TYR A 194 -19.06 12.27 -0.52
C TYR A 194 -19.90 13.52 -0.81
N PRO A 195 -21.21 13.51 -0.49
CA PRO A 195 -22.15 14.54 -0.94
C PRO A 195 -22.07 15.81 -0.09
N PHE A 196 -20.88 16.39 0.06
CA PHE A 196 -20.70 17.67 0.74
C PHE A 196 -21.61 18.74 0.12
N VAL A 197 -22.19 19.57 0.98
CA VAL A 197 -23.01 20.74 0.61
C VAL A 197 -22.72 21.90 1.56
N GLU A 198 -23.23 23.08 1.24
CA GLU A 198 -23.25 24.20 2.20
C GLU A 198 -23.99 23.77 3.47
N GLY A 199 -23.33 23.94 4.64
CA GLY A 199 -23.81 23.45 5.93
C GLY A 199 -23.23 22.11 6.38
N SER A 200 -22.58 21.36 5.49
CA SER A 200 -21.77 20.19 5.86
C SER A 200 -20.53 20.58 6.66
N SER A 201 -19.98 19.63 7.43
CA SER A 201 -18.68 19.76 8.06
C SER A 201 -17.75 18.58 7.72
N TYR A 202 -16.46 18.88 7.63
CA TYR A 202 -15.39 17.91 7.50
C TYR A 202 -14.37 18.11 8.63
N VAL A 203 -14.22 17.11 9.49
CA VAL A 203 -13.31 17.16 10.64
C VAL A 203 -12.18 16.15 10.45
N LEU A 204 -10.94 16.57 10.71
CA LEU A 204 -9.74 15.74 10.63
C LEU A 204 -8.68 16.14 11.65
N GLY A 205 -7.76 15.24 11.98
CA GLY A 205 -6.59 15.56 12.80
C GLY A 205 -5.51 16.33 12.03
N ALA A 206 -4.80 17.24 12.69
CA ALA A 206 -3.67 17.95 12.10
C ALA A 206 -2.47 17.03 11.82
N ASP A 207 -2.29 15.98 12.63
CA ASP A 207 -1.29 14.92 12.42
C ASP A 207 -1.89 13.76 11.60
N SER A 208 -2.39 14.10 10.41
CA SER A 208 -2.96 13.14 9.47
C SER A 208 -2.06 12.94 8.26
N HIS A 209 -2.26 11.85 7.53
CA HIS A 209 -1.57 11.64 6.27
C HIS A 209 -2.03 12.67 5.20
N ASN A 210 -1.14 13.05 4.27
CA ASN A 210 -1.41 14.03 3.22
C ASN A 210 -2.68 13.72 2.39
N SER A 211 -2.98 12.44 2.16
CA SER A 211 -4.18 12.02 1.43
C SER A 211 -5.48 12.33 2.19
N VAL A 212 -5.45 12.32 3.52
CA VAL A 212 -6.58 12.73 4.36
C VAL A 212 -6.76 14.24 4.24
N HIS A 213 -5.67 15.02 4.32
CA HIS A 213 -5.72 16.46 4.07
C HIS A 213 -6.28 16.79 2.68
N GLY A 214 -6.03 15.96 1.66
CA GLY A 214 -6.56 16.14 0.30
C GLY A 214 -8.09 16.15 0.22
N ILE A 215 -8.80 15.49 1.14
CA ILE A 215 -10.28 15.49 1.16
C ILE A 215 -10.84 16.91 1.38
N ARG A 216 -10.09 17.78 2.07
CA ARG A 216 -10.49 19.18 2.34
C ARG A 216 -10.82 19.95 1.07
N GLU A 217 -10.14 19.66 -0.04
CA GLU A 217 -10.37 20.35 -1.31
C GLU A 217 -11.77 20.05 -1.86
N TYR A 218 -12.27 18.82 -1.73
CA TYR A 218 -13.64 18.48 -2.14
C TYR A 218 -14.67 19.05 -1.18
N ALA A 219 -14.39 19.02 0.12
CA ALA A 219 -15.26 19.62 1.15
C ALA A 219 -15.43 21.13 0.91
N SER A 220 -14.33 21.88 0.83
CA SER A 220 -14.37 23.33 0.65
C SER A 220 -14.97 23.76 -0.70
N ARG A 221 -14.70 23.02 -1.79
CA ARG A 221 -15.32 23.32 -3.10
C ARG A 221 -16.83 23.20 -3.11
N ASN A 222 -17.39 22.33 -2.26
CA ASN A 222 -18.84 22.14 -2.14
C ASN A 222 -19.45 22.96 -0.97
N GLY A 223 -18.70 23.90 -0.38
CA GLY A 223 -19.20 24.78 0.68
C GLY A 223 -19.22 24.17 2.09
N ALA A 224 -18.60 23.00 2.30
CA ALA A 224 -18.49 22.42 3.62
C ALA A 224 -17.42 23.14 4.47
N GLN A 225 -17.70 23.27 5.77
CA GLN A 225 -16.75 23.78 6.75
C GLN A 225 -15.66 22.72 7.02
N VAL A 226 -14.39 23.11 7.06
CA VAL A 226 -13.27 22.21 7.38
C VAL A 226 -12.66 22.61 8.73
N ASP A 227 -12.60 21.67 9.66
CA ASP A 227 -12.09 21.89 11.02
C ASP A 227 -10.98 20.89 11.38
N TYR A 228 -9.92 21.42 11.98
CA TYR A 228 -8.78 20.62 12.43
C TYR A 228 -8.81 20.35 13.93
N ILE A 229 -8.56 19.10 14.30
CA ILE A 229 -8.16 18.74 15.66
C ILE A 229 -6.66 19.01 15.79
N PRO A 230 -6.23 19.94 16.66
CA PRO A 230 -4.81 20.31 16.77
C PRO A 230 -3.98 19.13 17.27
N SER A 231 -2.75 19.04 16.77
CA SER A 231 -1.81 18.00 17.21
C SER A 231 -1.11 18.40 18.52
N THR A 232 -0.68 17.39 19.27
CA THR A 232 0.23 17.60 20.41
C THR A 232 1.68 17.72 19.94
N ASN A 233 2.58 18.16 20.83
CA ASN A 233 4.01 18.24 20.52
C ASN A 233 4.66 16.88 20.19
N THR A 234 4.00 15.77 20.53
CA THR A 234 4.45 14.40 20.25
C THR A 234 3.61 13.71 19.17
N GLY A 235 2.79 14.45 18.43
CA GLY A 235 1.84 13.88 17.47
C GLY A 235 0.50 13.47 18.11
N GLY A 236 -0.41 12.94 17.30
CA GLY A 236 -1.77 12.61 17.72
C GLY A 236 -2.54 13.85 18.19
N PHE A 237 -3.53 13.68 19.06
CA PHE A 237 -4.31 14.77 19.65
C PHE A 237 -4.84 14.40 21.04
N LEU A 238 -5.24 15.42 21.82
CA LEU A 238 -5.95 15.20 23.07
C LEU A 238 -7.41 14.82 22.80
N ILE A 239 -7.87 13.71 23.40
CA ILE A 239 -9.22 13.18 23.17
C ILE A 239 -10.31 14.18 23.56
N SER A 240 -10.14 14.91 24.66
CA SER A 240 -11.07 15.95 25.11
C SER A 240 -11.19 17.11 24.11
N THR A 241 -10.07 17.52 23.51
CA THR A 241 -10.06 18.53 22.45
C THR A 241 -10.78 18.03 21.21
N ALA A 242 -10.53 16.78 20.80
CA ALA A 242 -11.23 16.16 19.67
C ALA A 242 -12.75 16.10 19.91
N GLN A 243 -13.18 15.65 21.09
CA GLN A 243 -14.59 15.57 21.46
C GLN A 243 -15.28 16.94 21.43
N ASN A 244 -14.62 17.99 21.93
CA ASN A 244 -15.15 19.35 21.91
C ASN A 244 -15.32 19.87 20.47
N ILE A 245 -14.34 19.63 19.60
CA ILE A 245 -14.39 20.07 18.19
C ILE A 245 -15.49 19.32 17.45
N LEU A 246 -15.58 17.98 17.61
CA LEU A 246 -16.62 17.17 17.00
C LEU A 246 -18.02 17.60 17.48
N SER A 247 -18.20 17.82 18.78
CA SER A 247 -19.48 18.28 19.35
C SER A 247 -19.92 19.62 18.80
N ARG A 248 -18.99 20.56 18.64
CA ARG A 248 -19.27 21.92 18.14
C ARG A 248 -19.64 21.92 16.65
N ASN A 249 -19.05 21.02 15.87
CA ASN A 249 -19.21 20.98 14.41
C ASN A 249 -20.16 19.87 13.91
N ARG A 250 -20.88 19.21 14.84
CA ARG A 250 -21.78 18.09 14.52
C ARG A 250 -22.94 18.51 13.61
N PRO A 251 -23.54 17.57 12.85
CA PRO A 251 -24.79 17.83 12.15
C PRO A 251 -25.85 18.41 13.09
N LYS A 252 -26.50 19.50 12.69
CA LYS A 252 -27.65 20.04 13.42
C LYS A 252 -28.89 19.23 13.07
N SER A 253 -29.65 18.82 14.09
CA SER A 253 -30.77 17.88 13.98
C SER A 253 -31.92 18.33 13.06
N GLN A 254 -31.99 19.61 12.71
CA GLN A 254 -33.02 20.15 11.80
C GLN A 254 -32.63 20.05 10.32
N ASP A 255 -31.34 20.02 9.99
CA ASP A 255 -30.88 20.23 8.62
C ASP A 255 -30.34 18.95 7.94
N ASN A 256 -30.01 17.92 8.74
CA ASN A 256 -29.55 16.61 8.28
C ASN A 256 -28.42 16.68 7.22
N PHE A 257 -27.54 17.67 7.33
CA PHE A 257 -26.40 17.83 6.42
C PHE A 257 -25.39 16.69 6.62
N PRO A 258 -24.81 16.16 5.54
CA PRO A 258 -23.80 15.11 5.63
C PRO A 258 -22.51 15.69 6.20
N CYS A 259 -22.04 15.15 7.34
CA CYS A 259 -20.79 15.54 7.98
C CYS A 259 -19.85 14.34 8.04
N LEU A 260 -18.60 14.54 7.65
CA LEU A 260 -17.58 13.50 7.61
C LEU A 260 -16.51 13.75 8.66
N PHE A 261 -16.20 12.73 9.46
CA PHE A 261 -15.01 12.71 10.31
C PHE A 261 -14.01 11.69 9.75
N THR A 262 -12.77 12.12 9.51
CA THR A 262 -11.68 11.22 9.14
C THR A 262 -10.62 11.13 10.22
N LEU A 263 -10.36 9.91 10.68
CA LEU A 263 -9.29 9.60 11.61
C LEU A 263 -8.13 8.95 10.88
N THR A 264 -6.92 9.48 11.07
CA THR A 264 -5.69 8.75 10.75
C THR A 264 -5.40 7.81 11.92
N GLY A 265 -5.52 6.50 11.71
CA GLY A 265 -5.40 5.51 12.78
C GLY A 265 -3.99 5.39 13.35
N GLN A 266 -2.98 5.75 12.55
CA GLN A 266 -1.60 5.90 12.98
C GLN A 266 -0.88 6.90 12.07
N SER A 267 -0.23 7.89 12.66
CA SER A 267 0.56 8.86 11.89
C SER A 267 1.80 8.18 11.30
N ASN A 268 2.08 8.45 10.03
CA ASN A 268 3.31 8.00 9.38
C ASN A 268 4.54 8.86 9.75
N ILE A 269 4.34 9.98 10.47
CA ILE A 269 5.40 10.89 10.88
C ILE A 269 5.70 10.71 12.37
N SER A 270 4.69 10.91 13.23
CA SER A 270 4.87 10.86 14.68
C SER A 270 4.77 9.45 15.26
N ASN A 271 4.27 8.50 14.47
CA ASN A 271 3.91 7.15 14.90
C ASN A 271 2.79 7.10 15.98
N ALA A 272 2.15 8.24 16.28
CA ALA A 272 1.08 8.32 17.25
C ALA A 272 -0.13 7.51 16.78
N LYS A 273 -0.72 6.75 17.70
CA LYS A 273 -1.98 6.00 17.53
C LYS A 273 -3.05 6.66 18.40
N PRO A 274 -3.95 7.50 17.83
CA PRO A 274 -5.03 8.09 18.60
C PRO A 274 -5.96 7.02 19.19
N ASP A 275 -6.63 7.36 20.29
CA ASP A 275 -7.67 6.50 20.86
C ASP A 275 -8.83 6.35 19.87
N LEU A 276 -9.09 5.11 19.45
CA LEU A 276 -10.08 4.78 18.42
C LEU A 276 -11.53 4.96 18.90
N THR A 277 -11.78 5.08 20.21
CA THR A 277 -13.11 5.37 20.77
C THR A 277 -13.69 6.69 20.27
N ILE A 278 -12.85 7.60 19.76
CA ILE A 278 -13.28 8.83 19.12
C ILE A 278 -14.15 8.61 17.87
N LEU A 279 -13.99 7.47 17.18
CA LEU A 279 -14.81 7.09 16.03
C LEU A 279 -16.25 6.79 16.44
N GLU A 280 -16.44 6.02 17.52
CA GLU A 280 -17.75 5.75 18.09
C GLU A 280 -18.42 7.05 18.55
N TYR A 281 -17.66 7.90 19.24
CA TYR A 281 -18.14 9.21 19.66
C TYR A 281 -18.59 10.09 18.48
N ALA A 282 -17.82 10.15 17.40
CA ALA A 282 -18.20 10.88 16.19
C ALA A 282 -19.48 10.30 15.56
N SER A 283 -19.60 8.97 15.48
CA SER A 283 -20.79 8.31 14.95
C SER A 283 -22.04 8.63 15.76
N LEU A 284 -21.95 8.63 17.10
CA LEU A 284 -23.05 9.02 18.00
C LEU A 284 -23.49 10.49 17.83
N LEU A 285 -22.59 11.36 17.37
CA LEU A 285 -22.89 12.75 17.03
C LEU A 285 -23.52 12.91 15.63
N GLY A 286 -23.64 11.83 14.86
CA GLY A 286 -24.23 11.82 13.51
C GLY A 286 -23.23 11.99 12.37
N TYR A 287 -21.92 11.94 12.63
CA TYR A 287 -20.94 11.94 11.56
C TYR A 287 -20.91 10.59 10.85
N ASP A 288 -20.71 10.62 9.54
CA ASP A 288 -20.12 9.47 8.87
C ASP A 288 -18.62 9.39 9.19
N THR A 289 -18.09 8.19 9.35
CA THR A 289 -16.74 7.93 9.86
C THR A 289 -15.85 7.25 8.81
N LEU A 290 -14.69 7.85 8.56
CA LEU A 290 -13.66 7.33 7.66
C LEU A 290 -12.37 7.08 8.43
N LEU A 291 -11.82 5.87 8.35
CA LEU A 291 -10.54 5.51 8.96
C LEU A 291 -9.46 5.37 7.90
N ASP A 292 -8.42 6.20 7.96
CA ASP A 292 -7.15 5.90 7.27
C ASP A 292 -6.34 4.91 8.11
N ALA A 293 -6.37 3.64 7.69
CA ALA A 293 -5.67 2.55 8.34
C ALA A 293 -4.37 2.16 7.60
N ALA A 294 -3.84 3.00 6.70
CA ALA A 294 -2.69 2.66 5.88
C ALA A 294 -1.43 2.32 6.70
N ALA A 295 -1.17 3.04 7.79
CA ALA A 295 -0.09 2.75 8.74
C ALA A 295 -0.56 1.90 9.94
N LEU A 296 -1.85 1.91 10.27
CA LEU A 296 -2.42 1.16 11.38
C LEU A 296 -2.48 -0.35 11.09
N ALA A 297 -3.02 -0.74 9.92
CA ALA A 297 -3.23 -2.13 9.54
C ALA A 297 -1.96 -3.02 9.59
N PRO A 298 -0.76 -2.55 9.18
CA PRO A 298 0.46 -3.36 9.30
C PRO A 298 0.99 -3.52 10.74
N THR A 299 0.57 -2.68 11.69
CA THR A 299 1.17 -2.66 13.05
C THR A 299 0.18 -2.89 14.19
N SER A 300 -1.10 -3.10 13.87
CA SER A 300 -2.17 -3.33 14.83
C SER A 300 -3.17 -4.35 14.28
N SER A 301 -3.74 -5.20 15.14
CA SER A 301 -4.99 -5.89 14.81
C SER A 301 -6.14 -4.88 14.90
N PHE A 302 -7.01 -4.91 13.91
CA PHE A 302 -8.19 -4.07 13.86
C PHE A 302 -9.41 -4.90 13.46
N SER A 303 -10.51 -4.71 14.20
CA SER A 303 -11.75 -5.47 14.06
C SER A 303 -12.90 -4.51 13.80
N LEU A 304 -13.48 -4.58 12.59
CA LEU A 304 -14.65 -3.78 12.22
C LEU A 304 -15.93 -4.20 12.96
N SER A 305 -15.92 -5.37 13.59
CA SER A 305 -16.99 -5.79 14.51
C SER A 305 -16.88 -5.11 15.89
N GLU A 306 -15.66 -4.83 16.36
CA GLU A 306 -15.42 -4.19 17.66
C GLU A 306 -15.40 -2.66 17.55
N THR A 307 -14.84 -2.12 16.47
CA THR A 307 -14.79 -0.68 16.19
C THR A 307 -15.36 -0.42 14.80
N PRO A 308 -16.70 -0.40 14.66
CA PRO A 308 -17.34 -0.20 13.36
C PRO A 308 -17.10 1.23 12.84
N VAL A 309 -16.76 1.34 11.57
CA VAL A 309 -16.62 2.63 10.84
C VAL A 309 -17.34 2.56 9.51
N ASP A 310 -17.78 3.69 8.98
CA ASP A 310 -18.54 3.68 7.72
C ASP A 310 -17.66 3.33 6.52
N ALA A 311 -16.39 3.72 6.57
CA ALA A 311 -15.38 3.28 5.62
C ALA A 311 -13.97 3.22 6.24
N MET A 312 -13.13 2.32 5.74
CA MET A 312 -11.73 2.15 6.12
C MET A 312 -10.85 1.99 4.90
N ALA A 313 -9.80 2.80 4.79
CA ALA A 313 -8.85 2.80 3.68
C ALA A 313 -7.54 2.09 4.07
N ILE A 314 -7.05 1.20 3.21
CA ILE A 314 -5.81 0.44 3.41
C ILE A 314 -4.94 0.38 2.15
N SER A 315 -3.65 0.10 2.34
CA SER A 315 -2.70 -0.18 1.25
C SER A 315 -2.04 -1.55 1.47
N PHE A 316 -2.19 -2.48 0.54
CA PHE A 316 -1.68 -3.84 0.73
C PHE A 316 -0.15 -3.90 0.71
N TYR A 317 0.53 -3.06 -0.07
CA TYR A 317 2.00 -3.02 -0.08
C TYR A 317 2.60 -2.56 1.26
N LYS A 318 1.84 -1.83 2.10
CA LYS A 318 2.29 -1.51 3.47
C LYS A 318 2.14 -2.69 4.43
N MET A 319 1.21 -3.60 4.14
CA MET A 319 0.95 -4.79 4.96
C MET A 319 1.82 -5.98 4.55
N PHE A 320 2.01 -6.18 3.25
CA PHE A 320 2.59 -7.41 2.69
C PHE A 320 3.73 -7.15 1.68
N GLY A 321 4.02 -5.89 1.36
CA GLY A 321 5.05 -5.48 0.40
C GLY A 321 4.69 -5.71 -1.07
N TYR A 322 3.89 -6.73 -1.35
CA TYR A 322 3.47 -7.12 -2.68
C TYR A 322 2.02 -7.63 -2.66
N PRO A 323 1.20 -7.34 -3.67
CA PRO A 323 1.52 -6.52 -4.85
C PRO A 323 1.48 -5.02 -4.56
N THR A 324 2.26 -4.25 -5.31
CA THR A 324 2.16 -2.78 -5.34
C THR A 324 1.02 -2.35 -6.27
N GLY A 325 0.59 -1.10 -6.18
CA GLY A 325 -0.49 -0.58 -7.02
C GLY A 325 -1.89 -1.07 -6.64
N ILE A 326 -2.05 -1.65 -5.44
CA ILE A 326 -3.34 -2.00 -4.88
C ILE A 326 -3.50 -1.66 -3.39
N GLY A 327 -4.68 -1.18 -3.05
CA GLY A 327 -5.26 -1.13 -1.71
C GLY A 327 -6.77 -1.40 -1.76
N ALA A 328 -7.47 -1.02 -0.71
CA ALA A 328 -8.90 -1.21 -0.63
C ALA A 328 -9.60 -0.14 0.21
N LEU A 329 -10.86 0.10 -0.12
CA LEU A 329 -11.83 0.73 0.75
C LEU A 329 -12.78 -0.37 1.27
N ILE A 330 -12.70 -0.69 2.56
CA ILE A 330 -13.66 -1.57 3.23
C ILE A 330 -14.78 -0.66 3.73
N VAL A 331 -16.01 -0.88 3.26
CA VAL A 331 -17.06 0.14 3.34
C VAL A 331 -18.42 -0.49 3.66
N LYS A 332 -19.21 0.17 4.50
CA LYS A 332 -20.61 -0.21 4.71
C LYS A 332 -21.41 0.06 3.44
N GLU A 333 -22.26 -0.88 3.03
CA GLU A 333 -23.13 -0.74 1.86
C GLU A 333 -24.02 0.51 1.99
N ALA A 334 -24.56 0.78 3.18
CA ALA A 334 -25.36 1.98 3.45
C ALA A 334 -24.58 3.30 3.30
N PHE A 335 -23.28 3.32 3.61
CA PHE A 335 -22.44 4.51 3.36
C PHE A 335 -22.15 4.65 1.86
N LEU A 336 -21.89 3.53 1.18
CA LEU A 336 -21.63 3.51 -0.25
C LEU A 336 -22.84 4.01 -1.07
N GLU A 337 -24.06 3.70 -0.63
CA GLU A 337 -25.31 4.21 -1.24
C GLU A 337 -25.45 5.74 -1.14
N LYS A 338 -24.86 6.36 -0.11
CA LYS A 338 -24.86 7.83 0.04
C LYS A 338 -23.88 8.51 -0.93
N LEU A 339 -22.83 7.80 -1.36
CA LEU A 339 -21.79 8.38 -2.21
C LEU A 339 -22.33 8.68 -3.62
N ARG A 340 -22.09 9.90 -4.09
CA ARG A 340 -22.50 10.42 -5.40
C ARG A 340 -21.29 10.65 -6.28
N ARG A 341 -20.91 9.64 -7.06
CA ARG A 341 -19.78 9.78 -7.99
C ARG A 341 -20.24 10.25 -9.38
N PRO A 342 -19.71 11.37 -9.92
CA PRO A 342 -19.88 11.66 -11.34
C PRO A 342 -19.18 10.55 -12.15
N TRP A 343 -19.91 9.92 -13.06
CA TRP A 343 -19.45 8.72 -13.77
C TRP A 343 -18.28 9.01 -14.72
N PHE A 344 -17.33 8.08 -14.78
CA PHE A 344 -16.31 7.99 -15.82
C PHE A 344 -16.57 6.71 -16.64
N ALA A 345 -16.53 6.79 -17.96
CA ALA A 345 -16.80 5.65 -18.83
C ALA A 345 -15.67 4.59 -18.72
N GLY A 346 -16.05 3.31 -18.60
CA GLY A 346 -15.14 2.15 -18.46
C GLY A 346 -15.34 1.40 -17.15
N GLY A 347 -15.60 0.09 -17.20
CA GLY A 347 -15.75 -0.85 -16.07
C GLY A 347 -16.92 -0.63 -15.11
N THR A 348 -17.44 0.59 -15.02
CA THR A 348 -18.49 1.08 -14.09
C THR A 348 -19.90 1.09 -14.70
N VAL A 349 -20.01 0.81 -16.00
CA VAL A 349 -21.25 0.90 -16.79
C VAL A 349 -21.37 -0.33 -17.69
N ASP A 350 -22.50 -1.03 -17.65
CA ASP A 350 -22.74 -2.27 -18.42
C ASP A 350 -22.86 -2.00 -19.93
N VAL A 351 -23.40 -0.83 -20.32
CA VAL A 351 -23.59 -0.45 -21.73
C VAL A 351 -23.44 1.07 -21.88
N VAL A 352 -22.69 1.51 -22.89
CA VAL A 352 -22.71 2.90 -23.40
C VAL A 352 -23.04 2.86 -24.89
N GLN A 353 -24.15 3.48 -25.30
CA GLN A 353 -24.45 3.77 -26.71
C GLN A 353 -24.30 5.27 -26.95
N VAL A 354 -23.40 5.65 -27.87
CA VAL A 354 -23.24 7.04 -28.34
C VAL A 354 -23.73 7.12 -29.79
N PRO A 355 -24.58 8.11 -30.17
CA PRO A 355 -25.06 9.25 -29.39
C PRO A 355 -26.38 8.92 -28.67
N GLY A 356 -26.32 8.65 -27.37
CA GLY A 356 -27.48 8.32 -26.54
C GLY A 356 -27.23 8.61 -25.07
N SER A 357 -28.31 8.82 -24.31
CA SER A 357 -28.31 9.15 -22.87
C SER A 357 -28.69 7.95 -21.99
N ILE A 358 -28.71 6.73 -22.54
CA ILE A 358 -29.04 5.52 -21.78
C ILE A 358 -27.77 5.02 -21.11
N ILE A 359 -27.78 5.03 -19.78
CA ILE A 359 -26.69 4.56 -18.92
C ILE A 359 -27.25 3.43 -18.07
N THR A 360 -26.66 2.24 -18.18
CA THR A 360 -26.96 1.11 -17.29
C THR A 360 -25.81 0.93 -16.32
N ARG A 361 -26.04 1.21 -15.03
CA ARG A 361 -25.04 1.01 -13.98
C ARG A 361 -24.87 -0.48 -13.69
N ALA A 362 -23.66 -0.89 -13.33
CA ALA A 362 -23.39 -2.26 -12.89
C ALA A 362 -24.32 -2.66 -11.73
N HIS A 363 -24.78 -3.91 -11.73
CA HIS A 363 -25.74 -4.42 -10.74
C HIS A 363 -25.18 -4.42 -9.31
N LYS A 364 -23.89 -4.70 -9.13
CA LYS A 364 -23.25 -4.67 -7.82
C LYS A 364 -22.71 -3.27 -7.52
N LEU A 365 -23.00 -2.77 -6.32
CA LEU A 365 -22.64 -1.40 -5.95
C LEU A 365 -21.12 -1.16 -5.96
N HIS A 366 -20.30 -2.12 -5.53
CA HIS A 366 -18.84 -1.97 -5.55
C HIS A 366 -18.26 -1.86 -6.97
N GLU A 367 -18.83 -2.54 -7.97
CA GLU A 367 -18.35 -2.49 -9.36
C GLU A 367 -18.50 -1.07 -9.95
N GLN A 368 -19.49 -0.30 -9.48
CA GLN A 368 -19.68 1.09 -9.87
C GLN A 368 -18.52 2.01 -9.43
N PHE A 369 -17.68 1.55 -8.51
CA PHE A 369 -16.57 2.31 -7.96
C PHE A 369 -15.18 1.80 -8.40
N GLU A 370 -15.12 0.78 -9.26
CA GLU A 370 -13.87 0.10 -9.68
C GLU A 370 -13.44 0.37 -11.14
N ALA A 371 -13.73 1.56 -11.68
CA ALA A 371 -13.58 1.94 -13.10
C ALA A 371 -12.23 1.62 -13.78
N SER A 372 -11.13 1.49 -13.02
CA SER A 372 -9.77 1.28 -13.55
C SER A 372 -9.13 -0.04 -13.11
N CYS A 373 -9.78 -0.83 -12.26
CA CYS A 373 -9.17 -2.04 -11.68
C CYS A 373 -9.40 -3.30 -12.56
N SER A 374 -10.25 -3.20 -13.60
CA SER A 374 -10.78 -4.37 -14.30
C SER A 374 -9.86 -5.02 -15.34
N PHE A 375 -8.72 -4.41 -15.71
CA PHE A 375 -7.85 -4.97 -16.78
C PHE A 375 -6.46 -5.42 -16.31
N GLU A 376 -5.88 -4.81 -15.29
CA GLU A 376 -4.61 -5.27 -14.69
C GLU A 376 -4.83 -6.04 -13.37
N GLY A 377 -6.08 -6.10 -12.89
CA GLY A 377 -6.43 -6.65 -11.59
C GLY A 377 -6.62 -8.16 -11.51
N SER A 378 -6.48 -8.91 -12.61
CA SER A 378 -6.64 -10.38 -12.56
C SER A 378 -5.52 -11.10 -11.78
N ILE A 379 -4.46 -10.37 -11.42
CA ILE A 379 -3.33 -10.78 -10.57
C ILE A 379 -3.64 -10.68 -9.05
N ILE A 380 -4.68 -9.93 -8.67
CA ILE A 380 -4.93 -9.39 -7.31
C ILE A 380 -5.40 -10.43 -6.28
N LEU A 381 -5.52 -11.70 -6.66
CA LEU A 381 -6.65 -12.49 -6.16
C LEU A 381 -6.29 -13.82 -5.51
N TYR A 382 -5.15 -14.39 -5.88
CA TYR A 382 -4.60 -15.56 -5.21
C TYR A 382 -3.70 -15.20 -4.02
N LEU A 383 -3.13 -13.98 -4.02
CA LEU A 383 -2.19 -13.51 -3.01
C LEU A 383 -2.84 -13.34 -1.63
N PHE A 384 -4.12 -12.97 -1.57
CA PHE A 384 -4.82 -12.88 -0.29
C PHE A 384 -5.20 -14.26 0.26
N THR A 385 -5.59 -15.21 -0.59
CA THR A 385 -5.90 -16.58 -0.15
C THR A 385 -4.65 -17.30 0.35
N VAL A 386 -3.49 -17.16 -0.31
CA VAL A 386 -2.25 -17.78 0.17
C VAL A 386 -1.68 -17.06 1.40
N SER A 387 -1.68 -15.73 1.45
CA SER A 387 -1.12 -15.02 2.63
C SER A 387 -2.03 -15.10 3.87
N ALA A 388 -3.37 -15.16 3.70
CA ALA A 388 -4.30 -15.31 4.81
C ALA A 388 -4.49 -16.78 5.25
N ASN A 389 -4.56 -17.76 4.33
CA ASN A 389 -4.71 -19.18 4.71
C ASN A 389 -3.40 -19.88 5.13
N THR A 390 -2.23 -19.31 4.85
CA THR A 390 -0.97 -19.90 5.37
C THR A 390 -0.72 -19.59 6.85
N GLY A 391 -1.63 -18.86 7.51
CA GLY A 391 -1.49 -18.50 8.93
C GLY A 391 -0.26 -17.65 9.22
N TRP A 392 0.39 -17.11 8.18
CA TRP A 392 1.69 -16.45 8.28
C TRP A 392 1.57 -15.11 8.99
N TYR A 393 0.54 -14.32 8.66
CA TYR A 393 0.26 -13.07 9.34
C TYR A 393 -0.24 -13.30 10.78
N HIS A 394 -1.09 -14.29 11.02
CA HIS A 394 -1.53 -14.66 12.37
C HIS A 394 -0.36 -15.16 13.25
N LYS A 395 0.58 -15.95 12.70
CA LYS A 395 1.78 -16.41 13.40
C LYS A 395 2.79 -15.30 13.66
N LEU A 396 2.99 -14.38 12.70
CA LEU A 396 3.81 -13.18 12.92
C LEU A 396 3.18 -12.31 14.02
N TYR A 397 1.85 -12.16 13.96
CA TYR A 397 1.04 -11.39 14.90
C TYR A 397 1.05 -11.93 16.33
N ASP A 398 0.85 -13.24 16.52
CA ASP A 398 0.89 -13.86 17.86
C ASP A 398 2.25 -13.60 18.54
N VAL A 399 3.31 -13.46 17.75
CA VAL A 399 4.66 -13.16 18.25
C VAL A 399 4.95 -11.66 18.37
N THR A 400 4.45 -10.80 17.46
CA THR A 400 4.73 -9.35 17.46
C THR A 400 3.79 -8.54 18.34
N CYS A 401 2.51 -8.92 18.41
CA CYS A 401 1.42 -8.08 18.91
C CYS A 401 0.50 -8.78 19.93
N GLY A 402 0.48 -10.12 19.95
CA GLY A 402 -0.31 -10.92 20.90
C GLY A 402 0.22 -10.88 22.34
N ASN A 403 1.51 -10.62 22.51
CA ASN A 403 2.09 -10.31 23.81
C ASN A 403 2.07 -8.79 23.99
N GLN A 404 1.43 -8.28 25.05
CA GLN A 404 1.66 -6.91 25.51
C GLN A 404 3.12 -6.80 25.94
N TRP A 405 4.01 -6.52 24.98
CA TRP A 405 5.40 -6.25 25.28
C TRP A 405 5.45 -4.97 26.10
N PRO A 406 6.06 -4.96 27.29
CA PRO A 406 6.35 -3.70 27.96
C PRO A 406 7.16 -2.85 26.98
N SER A 407 6.80 -1.58 26.85
CA SER A 407 7.52 -0.58 26.08
C SER A 407 9.00 -0.64 26.46
N LEU A 408 9.82 -1.35 25.68
CA LEU A 408 11.26 -1.33 25.80
C LEU A 408 11.69 0.12 25.55
N PRO A 409 12.22 0.83 26.55
CA PRO A 409 12.74 2.15 26.29
C PRO A 409 13.83 2.02 25.24
N LEU A 410 13.67 2.72 24.11
CA LEU A 410 14.76 3.04 23.19
C LEU A 410 15.79 3.85 23.99
N TYR A 411 16.67 3.14 24.70
CA TYR A 411 17.85 3.73 25.32
C TYR A 411 18.82 4.02 24.18
N LEU A 412 18.67 5.19 23.56
CA LEU A 412 19.79 5.82 22.88
C LEU A 412 20.81 6.14 23.97
N PRO A 413 22.00 5.52 23.98
CA PRO A 413 23.01 5.90 24.95
C PRO A 413 23.32 7.37 24.72
N SER A 414 23.18 8.18 25.76
CA SER A 414 23.78 9.50 25.81
C SER A 414 25.30 9.31 25.63
N PHE A 415 25.79 9.57 24.42
CA PHE A 415 27.23 9.65 24.18
C PHE A 415 27.76 10.83 25.00
N SER A 416 28.36 10.52 26.15
CA SER A 416 29.18 11.48 26.87
C SER A 416 30.40 11.80 26.01
N SER A 417 30.57 13.09 25.75
CA SER A 417 31.72 13.66 25.07
C SER A 417 33.01 13.28 25.80
N THR A 418 33.83 12.42 25.22
CA THR A 418 35.30 12.52 25.28
C THR A 418 35.96 11.47 24.39
N SER A 419 37.01 11.92 23.69
CA SER A 419 38.05 11.17 22.98
C SER A 419 37.82 10.75 21.51
N THR A 420 38.27 11.68 20.67
CA THR A 420 39.15 11.46 19.49
C THR A 420 38.50 11.07 18.16
N PHE A 421 38.19 12.12 17.41
CA PHE A 421 38.06 12.16 15.96
C PHE A 421 39.24 11.46 15.25
N LEU A 422 38.94 10.56 14.32
CA LEU A 422 39.74 10.41 13.10
C LEU A 422 38.85 10.75 11.91
N SER A 423 39.20 11.88 11.30
CA SER A 423 38.58 12.47 10.13
C SER A 423 38.74 11.56 8.90
N ILE A 424 37.64 11.22 8.24
CA ILE A 424 37.63 11.04 6.79
C ILE A 424 36.64 12.06 6.24
N THR A 425 37.21 13.17 5.79
CA THR A 425 36.54 14.24 5.08
C THR A 425 36.28 13.79 3.65
N LEU A 426 35.05 13.96 3.15
CA LEU A 426 34.79 14.52 1.80
C LEU A 426 33.34 15.08 1.77
N PRO A 427 33.10 16.18 1.04
CA PRO A 427 32.02 17.13 1.34
C PRO A 427 30.86 17.01 0.34
N TYR A 428 29.61 17.20 0.77
CA TYR A 428 28.56 17.77 -0.07
C TYR A 428 27.52 18.52 0.77
N HIS A 429 27.63 19.84 0.74
CA HIS A 429 26.50 20.77 0.85
C HIS A 429 25.71 20.76 -0.47
N ILE A 430 24.55 21.43 -0.47
CA ILE A 430 23.60 21.70 -1.59
C ILE A 430 22.59 20.53 -1.74
N PHE A 431 21.25 20.63 -1.63
CA PHE A 431 20.19 21.64 -1.85
C PHE A 431 19.15 21.53 -0.70
N GLY A 432 18.39 22.55 -0.30
CA GLY A 432 17.73 23.56 -1.10
C GLY A 432 16.22 23.28 -1.12
N THR A 433 15.49 24.03 -0.31
CA THR A 433 14.03 24.24 -0.30
C THR A 433 13.44 24.25 -1.70
N ILE A 434 12.39 23.46 -1.94
CA ILE A 434 11.47 23.69 -3.07
C ILE A 434 10.03 23.65 -2.55
N THR A 435 9.48 24.85 -2.41
CA THR A 435 8.05 25.18 -2.51
C THR A 435 7.56 24.94 -3.93
N THR A 436 6.46 24.19 -4.09
CA THR A 436 5.27 24.52 -4.92
C THR A 436 4.13 23.59 -4.54
#